data_AF-A0A3P1XNX3-F1
#
_entry.id   AF-A0A3P1XNX3-F1
#
_cell.length_a   1.000
_cell.length_b   1.000
_cell.length_c   1.000
_cell.angle_alpha   90.00
_cell.angle_beta   90.00
_cell.angle_gamma   90.00
#
_symmetry.space_group_name_H-M   'P 1'
#
loop_
_entity.id
_entity.type
_entity.pdbx_description
1 polymer ?
#
loop_
_entity_poly.entity_id
_entity_poly.type
_entity_poly.pdbx_seq_one_letter_code
_entity_poly.pdbx_strand_id
1 'polypeptide(L)'
;MERMKSNKKTSKRVRYKNFFLGVVLTGIMLLVLGATCTKENDMENNRTLKQLYEWYRNGQISRCKYNGETVYRAGLNAYDAGSVIYDKEGKKIGTCRYAWGEPDAICGQLTECETIYRVKDNIWGEPPIDKYGLGNEKSSKGSQSSG
;
A
#
# COMPACT_ATOMS: atom_id res chain seq x y z
N MET A 1 -62.98 5.47 -41.83
CA MET A 1 -62.50 5.58 -40.44
C MET A 1 -61.14 4.89 -40.22
N GLU A 2 -60.15 4.98 -41.13
CA GLU A 2 -58.90 4.19 -40.98
C GLU A 2 -57.56 4.97 -40.98
N ARG A 3 -57.54 6.26 -41.31
CA ARG A 3 -56.25 6.99 -41.45
C ARG A 3 -55.65 7.56 -40.16
N MET A 4 -56.34 7.50 -39.02
CA MET A 4 -55.87 8.15 -37.78
C MET A 4 -55.08 7.25 -36.81
N LYS A 5 -55.04 5.92 -37.01
CA LYS A 5 -54.35 5.00 -36.07
C LYS A 5 -52.86 4.76 -36.36
N SER A 6 -52.38 5.09 -37.56
CA SER A 6 -51.01 4.75 -37.99
C SER A 6 -49.93 5.66 -37.37
N ASN A 7 -50.21 6.95 -37.16
CA ASN A 7 -49.17 7.93 -36.83
C ASN A 7 -48.73 7.95 -35.35
N LYS A 8 -49.53 7.39 -34.43
CA LYS A 8 -49.18 7.31 -32.98
C LYS A 8 -48.21 6.17 -32.66
N LYS A 9 -48.12 5.13 -33.51
CA LYS A 9 -47.37 3.90 -33.21
C LYS A 9 -45.87 4.04 -33.50
N THR A 10 -45.52 4.85 -34.50
CA THR A 10 -44.13 5.09 -34.95
C THR A 10 -43.37 6.04 -34.02
N SER A 11 -44.03 7.10 -33.52
CA SER A 11 -43.42 8.09 -32.62
C SER A 11 -42.97 7.52 -31.27
N LYS A 12 -43.76 6.61 -30.67
CA LYS A 12 -43.40 5.95 -29.41
C LYS A 12 -42.20 5.00 -29.52
N ARG A 13 -42.00 4.39 -30.70
CA ARG A 13 -40.97 3.36 -30.93
C ARG A 13 -39.57 3.97 -31.10
N VAL A 14 -39.46 5.17 -31.66
CA VAL A 14 -38.19 5.91 -31.82
C VAL A 14 -37.71 6.47 -30.47
N ARG A 15 -38.64 6.94 -29.63
CA ARG A 15 -38.33 7.52 -28.32
C ARG A 15 -37.78 6.49 -27.33
N TYR A 16 -38.23 5.23 -27.41
CA TYR A 16 -37.74 4.13 -26.58
C TYR A 16 -36.33 3.67 -26.96
N LYS A 17 -35.99 3.61 -28.26
CA LYS A 17 -34.66 3.19 -28.73
C LYS A 17 -33.54 4.16 -28.30
N ASN A 18 -33.81 5.47 -28.35
CA ASN A 18 -32.83 6.48 -27.96
C ASN A 18 -32.63 6.57 -26.44
N PHE A 19 -33.68 6.27 -25.65
CA PHE A 19 -33.59 6.20 -24.20
C PHE A 19 -32.81 4.96 -23.73
N PHE A 20 -33.02 3.81 -24.37
CA PHE A 20 -32.32 2.57 -24.05
C PHE A 20 -30.82 2.64 -24.40
N LEU A 21 -30.45 3.30 -25.51
CA LEU A 21 -29.06 3.48 -25.91
C LEU A 21 -28.28 4.39 -24.94
N GLY A 22 -28.93 5.42 -24.39
CA GLY A 22 -28.32 6.33 -23.39
C GLY A 22 -28.08 5.66 -22.03
N VAL A 23 -28.95 4.74 -21.62
CA VAL A 23 -28.79 3.98 -20.36
C VAL A 23 -27.68 2.92 -20.48
N VAL A 24 -27.52 2.29 -21.64
CA VAL A 24 -26.43 1.32 -21.86
C VAL A 24 -25.05 2.00 -21.91
N LEU A 25 -24.94 3.16 -22.55
CA LEU A 25 -23.68 3.91 -22.62
C LEU A 25 -23.20 4.45 -21.27
N THR A 26 -24.13 4.84 -20.39
CA THR A 26 -23.80 5.30 -19.03
C THR A 26 -23.47 4.16 -18.07
N GLY A 27 -24.08 2.99 -18.24
CA GLY A 27 -23.80 1.79 -17.43
C GLY A 27 -22.40 1.19 -17.64
N ILE A 28 -21.84 1.29 -18.85
CA ILE A 28 -20.50 0.74 -19.15
C ILE A 28 -19.38 1.59 -18.52
N MET A 29 -19.54 2.91 -18.42
CA MET A 29 -18.58 3.82 -17.79
C MET A 29 -18.41 3.55 -16.28
N LEU A 30 -19.48 3.16 -15.59
CA LEU A 30 -19.46 2.83 -14.16
C LEU A 30 -18.78 1.49 -13.85
N LEU A 31 -18.68 0.58 -14.83
CA LEU A 31 -18.06 -0.73 -14.68
C LEU A 31 -16.53 -0.70 -14.82
N VAL A 32 -15.96 0.31 -15.51
CA VAL A 32 -14.50 0.43 -15.70
C VAL A 32 -13.81 1.02 -14.46
N LEU A 33 -14.53 1.76 -13.61
CA LEU A 33 -13.98 2.39 -12.40
C LEU A 33 -13.80 1.43 -11.21
N GLY A 34 -14.34 0.20 -11.28
CA GLY A 34 -14.32 -0.76 -10.17
C GLY A 34 -13.20 -1.82 -10.21
N ALA A 35 -12.36 -1.83 -11.24
CA ALA A 35 -11.51 -2.99 -11.56
C ALA A 35 -10.01 -2.83 -11.22
N THR A 36 -9.58 -1.82 -10.47
CA THR A 36 -8.17 -1.69 -10.06
C THR A 36 -7.98 -1.65 -8.55
N CYS A 37 -8.62 -2.58 -7.83
CA CYS A 37 -8.12 -2.97 -6.51
C CYS A 37 -7.05 -4.06 -6.71
N THR A 38 -5.84 -3.66 -7.08
CA THR A 38 -4.67 -4.52 -6.94
C THR A 38 -4.42 -4.74 -5.45
N LYS A 39 -4.75 -5.93 -4.93
CA LYS A 39 -4.14 -6.43 -3.70
C LYS A 39 -2.63 -6.44 -3.93
N GLU A 40 -1.89 -5.53 -3.30
CA GLU A 40 -0.43 -5.60 -3.24
C GLU A 40 -0.07 -6.97 -2.65
N ASN A 41 0.70 -7.76 -3.39
CA ASN A 41 1.27 -8.98 -2.86
C ASN A 41 2.41 -8.55 -1.91
N ASP A 42 2.10 -8.51 -0.62
CA ASP A 42 3.01 -8.12 0.47
C ASP A 42 4.35 -8.88 0.52
N MET A 43 4.48 -9.96 -0.24
CA MET A 43 5.70 -10.75 -0.36
C MET A 43 6.74 -10.20 -1.37
N GLU A 44 6.38 -9.23 -2.22
CA GLU A 44 7.27 -8.74 -3.29
C GLU A 44 8.52 -8.01 -2.75
N ASN A 45 8.47 -7.51 -1.52
CA ASN A 45 9.58 -6.75 -0.90
C ASN A 45 10.41 -7.53 0.13
N ASN A 46 10.45 -8.86 0.02
CA ASN A 46 11.19 -9.73 0.96
C ASN A 46 12.67 -9.29 1.15
N ARG A 47 13.37 -8.92 0.07
CA ARG A 47 14.78 -8.49 0.14
C ARG A 47 14.97 -7.26 1.04
N THR A 48 14.17 -6.22 0.83
CA THR A 48 14.26 -4.98 1.61
C THR A 48 13.89 -5.23 3.07
N LEU A 49 12.84 -6.00 3.33
CA LEU A 49 12.44 -6.33 4.69
C LEU A 49 13.51 -7.14 5.44
N LYS A 50 14.17 -8.10 4.77
CA LYS A 50 15.32 -8.83 5.31
C LYS A 50 16.45 -7.89 5.71
N GLN A 51 16.83 -7.00 4.81
CA GLN A 51 17.89 -6.02 5.04
C GLN A 51 17.56 -5.07 6.19
N LEU A 52 16.33 -4.55 6.23
CA LEU A 52 15.87 -3.69 7.32
C LEU A 52 15.82 -4.46 8.65
N TYR A 53 15.40 -5.72 8.65
CA TYR A 53 15.44 -6.56 9.84
C TYR A 53 16.88 -6.75 10.35
N GLU A 54 17.85 -7.04 9.47
CA GLU A 54 19.25 -7.17 9.88
C GLU A 54 19.78 -5.90 10.58
N TRP A 55 19.42 -4.73 10.07
CA TRP A 55 19.83 -3.45 10.65
C TRP A 55 19.06 -3.06 11.92
N TYR A 56 17.78 -3.41 12.00
CA TYR A 56 16.85 -2.96 13.05
C TYR A 56 16.28 -4.11 13.89
N ARG A 57 16.98 -5.26 13.96
CA ARG A 57 16.54 -6.44 14.73
C ARG A 57 16.27 -6.10 16.20
N ASN A 58 17.02 -5.16 16.77
CA ASN A 58 16.79 -4.63 18.12
C ASN A 58 16.02 -3.30 18.04
N GLY A 59 14.83 -3.33 17.46
CA GLY A 59 14.10 -2.12 17.13
C GLY A 59 12.67 -2.39 16.65
N GLN A 60 12.17 -1.49 15.83
CA GLN A 60 10.84 -1.52 15.25
C GLN A 60 10.90 -1.18 13.77
N ILE A 61 10.10 -1.88 12.96
CA ILE A 61 9.86 -1.58 11.55
C ILE A 61 8.36 -1.42 11.34
N SER A 62 7.97 -0.31 10.73
CA SER A 62 6.60 -0.02 10.32
C SER A 62 6.54 0.17 8.81
N ARG A 63 5.53 -0.42 8.18
CA ARG A 63 5.16 -0.16 6.80
C ARG A 63 4.19 1.02 6.79
N CYS A 64 4.43 2.01 5.95
CA CYS A 64 3.61 3.20 5.81
C CYS A 64 3.34 3.50 4.32
N LYS A 65 2.46 4.45 4.06
CA LYS A 65 2.25 5.05 2.75
C LYS A 65 2.85 6.45 2.68
N TYR A 66 3.46 6.77 1.55
CA TYR A 66 3.93 8.11 1.20
C TYR A 66 3.59 8.36 -0.26
N ASN A 67 2.77 9.37 -0.55
CA ASN A 67 2.24 9.63 -1.90
C ASN A 67 1.59 8.38 -2.56
N GLY A 68 0.93 7.54 -1.75
CA GLY A 68 0.30 6.29 -2.21
C GLY A 68 1.27 5.11 -2.35
N GLU A 69 2.58 5.33 -2.28
CA GLU A 69 3.59 4.28 -2.38
C GLU A 69 3.96 3.70 -1.01
N THR A 70 4.32 2.42 -1.02
CA THR A 70 4.79 1.73 0.20
C THR A 70 6.21 2.18 0.55
N VAL A 71 6.37 2.64 1.79
CA VAL A 71 7.67 2.98 2.39
C VAL A 71 7.81 2.32 3.76
N TYR A 72 9.05 2.21 4.25
CA TYR A 72 9.36 1.61 5.54
C TYR A 72 9.97 2.63 6.49
N ARG A 73 9.39 2.74 7.68
CA ARG A 73 9.95 3.50 8.79
C ARG A 73 10.58 2.53 9.78
N ALA A 74 11.89 2.64 10.03
CA ALA A 74 12.60 1.79 10.95
C ALA A 74 13.35 2.61 12.02
N GLY A 75 13.38 2.11 13.26
CA GLY A 75 14.01 2.78 14.39
C GLY A 75 14.57 1.78 15.39
N LEU A 76 15.67 2.15 16.05
CA LEU A 76 16.30 1.33 17.09
C LEU A 76 15.51 1.42 18.40
N ASN A 77 15.65 0.39 19.24
CA ASN A 77 15.08 0.31 20.59
C ASN A 77 15.81 1.25 21.57
N ALA A 78 15.77 2.56 21.32
CA ALA A 78 16.43 3.61 22.10
C ALA A 78 15.63 4.93 22.03
N TYR A 79 15.59 5.68 23.14
CA TYR A 79 14.77 6.91 23.24
C TYR A 79 15.22 8.03 22.29
N ASP A 80 16.52 8.13 22.00
CA ASP A 80 17.17 9.22 21.28
C ASP A 80 17.57 8.87 19.84
N ALA A 81 17.36 7.62 19.40
CA ALA A 81 17.80 7.14 18.09
C ALA A 81 17.01 7.72 16.91
N GLY A 82 15.76 8.15 17.14
CA GLY A 82 14.83 8.55 16.09
C GLY A 82 14.50 7.39 15.13
N SER A 83 14.06 7.71 13.92
CA SER A 83 13.79 6.71 12.87
C SER A 83 14.31 7.14 11.50
N VAL A 84 14.48 6.18 10.60
CA VAL A 84 14.87 6.38 9.20
C VAL A 84 13.75 5.86 8.30
N ILE A 85 13.51 6.56 7.20
CA ILE A 85 12.52 6.18 6.18
C ILE A 85 13.25 5.65 4.96
N TYR A 86 12.82 4.49 4.48
CA TYR A 86 13.33 3.80 3.31
C TYR A 86 12.22 3.59 2.28
N ASP A 87 12.55 3.70 0.99
CA ASP A 87 11.65 3.27 -0.08
C ASP A 87 11.57 1.73 -0.16
N LYS A 88 10.76 1.24 -1.10
CA LYS A 88 10.56 -0.21 -1.30
C LYS A 88 11.84 -0.93 -1.75
N GLU A 89 12.77 -0.22 -2.38
CA GLU A 89 14.09 -0.71 -2.80
C GLU A 89 15.13 -0.70 -1.66
N GLY A 90 14.78 -0.17 -0.49
CA GLY A 90 15.67 -0.10 0.67
C GLY A 90 16.64 1.09 0.65
N LYS A 91 16.44 2.07 -0.24
CA LYS A 91 17.17 3.32 -0.25
C LYS A 91 16.56 4.28 0.78
N LYS A 92 17.44 4.92 1.55
CA LYS A 92 17.04 5.95 2.52
C LYS A 92 16.49 7.17 1.80
N ILE A 93 15.30 7.61 2.23
CA ILE A 93 14.60 8.80 1.71
C ILE A 93 14.24 9.82 2.79
N GLY A 94 14.50 9.51 4.07
CA GLY A 94 14.26 10.46 5.15
C GLY A 94 14.83 10.05 6.50
N THR A 95 14.96 11.02 7.39
CA THR A 95 15.45 10.90 8.77
C THR A 95 14.54 11.67 9.70
N CYS A 96 13.97 10.99 10.70
CA CYS A 96 13.07 11.56 11.69
C CYS A 96 13.74 11.55 13.07
N ARG A 97 14.63 12.52 13.31
CA ARG A 97 15.36 12.69 14.58
C ARG A 97 14.87 13.93 15.32
N TYR A 98 13.75 13.79 16.01
CA TYR A 98 13.12 14.88 16.75
C TYR A 98 13.91 15.37 17.96
N ALA A 99 14.87 14.58 18.46
CA ALA A 99 15.66 14.91 19.64
C ALA A 99 16.85 15.85 19.38
N TRP A 100 17.34 15.94 18.12
CA TRP A 100 18.65 16.55 17.83
C TRP A 100 18.65 17.49 16.60
N GLY A 101 17.48 17.86 16.09
CA GLY A 101 17.36 18.76 14.94
C GLY A 101 15.98 18.72 14.30
N GLU A 102 15.84 19.44 13.19
CA GLU A 102 14.62 19.39 12.39
C GLU A 102 14.56 18.07 11.61
N PRO A 103 13.45 17.32 11.72
CA PRO A 103 13.24 16.11 10.93
C PRO A 103 13.00 16.45 9.46
N ASP A 104 13.32 15.52 8.56
CA ASP A 104 12.98 15.66 7.15
C ASP A 104 11.44 15.79 6.98
N ALA A 105 10.99 16.62 6.04
CA ALA A 105 9.55 16.93 5.86
C ALA A 105 8.67 15.68 5.67
N ILE A 106 9.20 14.64 5.03
CA ILE A 106 8.55 13.35 4.81
C ILE A 106 8.07 12.69 6.12
N CYS A 107 8.72 12.97 7.25
CA CYS A 107 8.36 12.40 8.56
C CYS A 107 6.95 12.78 9.02
N GLY A 108 6.45 13.95 8.61
CA GLY A 108 5.08 14.40 8.90
C GLY A 108 4.06 14.03 7.80
N GLN A 109 4.50 13.37 6.73
CA GLN A 109 3.69 13.10 5.54
C GLN A 109 3.36 11.61 5.36
N LEU A 110 3.84 10.75 6.27
CA LEU A 110 3.53 9.32 6.25
C LEU A 110 2.09 9.06 6.70
N THR A 111 1.37 8.23 5.97
CA THR A 111 0.01 7.78 6.28
C THR A 111 -0.05 6.26 6.42
N GLU A 112 -1.16 5.72 6.91
CA GLU A 112 -1.44 4.27 6.96
C GLU A 112 -0.29 3.43 7.55
N CYS A 113 0.34 3.94 8.62
CA CYS A 113 1.45 3.26 9.25
C CYS A 113 1.00 2.06 10.08
N GLU A 114 1.55 0.91 9.77
CA GLU A 114 1.34 -0.35 10.45
C GLU A 114 2.69 -0.89 10.95
N THR A 115 2.81 -1.16 12.25
CA THR A 115 3.98 -1.88 12.76
C THR A 115 3.93 -3.34 12.31
N ILE A 116 4.99 -3.76 11.63
CA ILE A 116 5.13 -5.11 11.06
C ILE A 116 6.19 -5.93 11.79
N TYR A 117 7.12 -5.27 12.48
CA TYR A 117 8.10 -5.88 13.35
C TYR A 117 8.35 -4.99 14.58
N ARG A 118 8.42 -5.59 15.76
CA ARG A 118 8.82 -4.95 17.00
C ARG A 118 9.50 -5.99 17.89
N VAL A 119 10.73 -5.68 18.32
CA VAL A 119 11.50 -6.55 19.20
C VAL A 119 10.79 -6.78 20.53
N LYS A 120 10.99 -7.97 21.11
CA LYS A 120 10.57 -8.28 22.48
C LYS A 120 11.30 -7.38 23.48
N ASP A 121 10.65 -7.11 24.61
CA ASP A 121 11.22 -6.33 25.73
C ASP A 121 11.72 -4.95 25.26
N ASN A 122 10.98 -4.33 24.34
CA ASN A 122 11.29 -2.99 23.83
C ASN A 122 11.02 -1.93 24.91
N ILE A 123 11.74 -0.81 24.82
CA ILE A 123 11.67 0.31 25.77
C ILE A 123 10.29 0.96 25.82
N TRP A 124 9.47 0.76 24.79
CA TRP A 124 8.14 1.34 24.69
C TRP A 124 7.09 0.55 25.49
N GLY A 125 7.45 -0.61 26.06
CA GLY A 125 6.54 -1.46 26.85
C GLY A 125 5.44 -2.12 26.01
N GLU A 126 5.59 -2.07 24.69
CA GLU A 126 4.61 -2.53 23.73
C GLU A 126 4.78 -4.02 23.41
N PRO A 127 3.71 -4.75 23.01
CA PRO A 127 3.82 -6.16 22.68
C PRO A 127 4.75 -6.40 21.47
N PRO A 128 5.56 -7.47 21.46
CA PRO A 128 6.38 -7.84 20.31
C PRO A 128 5.51 -8.16 19.10
N ILE A 129 6.03 -7.85 17.90
CA ILE A 129 5.35 -8.09 16.63
C ILE A 129 6.36 -8.71 15.66
N ASP A 130 5.94 -9.75 14.94
CA ASP A 130 6.69 -10.29 13.80
C ASP A 130 5.71 -10.83 12.76
N LYS A 131 5.05 -9.93 12.01
CA LYS A 131 3.95 -10.28 11.10
C LYS A 131 4.37 -11.20 9.95
N TYR A 132 5.63 -11.13 9.56
CA TYR A 132 6.17 -11.85 8.40
C TYR A 132 7.19 -12.94 8.79
N GLY A 133 7.40 -13.18 10.08
CA GLY A 133 8.39 -14.16 10.53
C GLY A 133 9.84 -13.77 10.21
N LEU A 134 10.15 -12.46 10.17
CA LEU A 134 11.48 -11.92 9.88
C LEU A 134 12.53 -12.43 10.87
N GLY A 135 12.13 -12.68 12.12
CA GLY A 135 13.01 -13.24 13.16
C GLY A 135 13.25 -14.75 13.05
N ASN A 136 12.43 -15.45 12.26
CA ASN A 136 12.38 -16.92 12.20
C ASN A 136 12.90 -17.51 10.89
N GLU A 137 13.28 -16.69 9.91
CA GLU A 137 13.88 -17.19 8.68
C GLU A 137 15.28 -17.76 8.98
N LYS A 138 15.36 -19.09 9.05
CA LYS A 138 16.60 -19.80 8.76
C LYS A 138 17.10 -19.30 7.41
N SER A 139 18.12 -18.44 7.45
CA SER A 139 18.95 -17.97 6.33
C SER A 139 18.75 -18.87 5.12
N SER A 140 17.86 -18.47 4.22
CA SER A 140 17.61 -19.16 2.96
C SER A 140 18.90 -19.04 2.15
N LYS A 141 19.81 -20.01 2.34
CA LYS A 141 21.04 -20.15 1.58
C LYS A 141 20.66 -20.09 0.11
N GLY A 142 21.06 -19.01 -0.55
CA GLY A 142 21.12 -18.97 -2.00
C GLY A 142 22.02 -20.10 -2.46
N SER A 143 21.45 -21.06 -3.18
CA SER A 143 22.19 -22.02 -3.97
C SER A 143 23.02 -21.24 -4.99
N GLN A 144 24.32 -21.09 -4.72
CA GLN A 144 25.30 -20.88 -5.77
C GLN A 144 25.48 -22.24 -6.46
N SER A 145 24.88 -22.41 -7.65
CA SER A 145 25.32 -23.46 -8.56
C SER A 145 26.50 -22.91 -9.37
N SER A 146 27.69 -23.33 -9.02
CA SER A 146 28.84 -23.32 -9.93
C SER A 146 28.57 -24.33 -11.04
N GLY A 147 28.67 -23.88 -12.29
CA GLY A 147 28.76 -24.70 -13.49
C GLY A 147 29.85 -24.11 -14.37
#